data_AF-A0A174HSE7-F1
#
_entry.id   AF-A0A174HSE7-F1
#
_cell.length_a   1.000
_cell.length_b   1.000
_cell.length_c   1.000
_cell.angle_alpha   90.00
_cell.angle_beta   90.00
_cell.angle_gamma   90.00
#
_symmetry.space_group_name_H-M   'P 1'
#
loop_
_entity.id
_entity.type
_entity.pdbx_description
1 polymer ?
#
loop_
_entity_poly.entity_id
_entity_poly.type
_entity_poly.pdbx_seq_one_letter_code
_entity_poly.pdbx_strand_id
1 'polypeptide(L)' 'MEQLQEQNKKIQEYRRKVLEKTCTPRELAEAWGISYTKVLRLARIEGAPVLRFGRDIRFVLSKLDDFLEDHIGENLL' A
#
# COMPACT_ATOMS: atom_id res chain seq x y z
N MET A 1 -4.78 20.77 27.75
CA MET A 1 -5.95 20.50 26.88
C MET A 1 -5.63 20.80 25.42
N GLU A 2 -5.13 22.01 25.08
CA GLU A 2 -4.76 22.38 23.70
C GLU A 2 -3.68 21.48 23.07
N GLN A 3 -2.62 21.12 23.81
CA GLN A 3 -1.57 20.23 23.29
C GLN A 3 -2.08 18.85 22.88
N LEU A 4 -3.05 18.29 23.62
CA LEU A 4 -3.65 16.99 23.31
C LEU A 4 -4.55 17.08 22.07
N GLN A 5 -5.27 18.19 21.91
CA GLN A 5 -6.10 18.45 20.73
C GLN A 5 -5.24 18.59 19.47
N GLU A 6 -4.11 19.29 19.56
CA GLU A 6 -3.17 19.45 18.44
C GLU A 6 -2.51 18.11 18.05
N GLN A 7 -2.09 17.30 19.04
CA GLN A 7 -1.59 15.95 18.79
C GLN A 7 -2.62 15.07 18.08
N ASN A 8 -3.87 15.10 18.52
CA ASN A 8 -4.95 14.35 17.88
C ASN A 8 -5.17 14.79 16.43
N LYS A 9 -5.17 16.10 16.16
CA LYS A 9 -5.30 16.64 14.80
C LYS A 9 -4.18 16.14 13.89
N LYS A 10 -2.94 16.17 14.38
CA LYS A 10 -1.77 15.69 13.63
C LYS A 10 -1.86 14.19 13.32
N ILE A 11 -2.33 13.38 14.26
CA ILE A 11 -2.56 11.93 14.04
C ILE A 11 -3.59 11.71 12.93
N GLN A 12 -4.71 12.44 12.93
CA GLN A 12 -5.73 12.33 11.88
C GLN A 12 -5.18 12.74 10.51
N GLU A 13 -4.33 13.78 10.47
CA GLU A 13 -3.69 14.20 9.22
C GLU A 13 -2.76 13.11 8.67
N TYR A 14 -1.96 12.46 9.53
CA TYR A 14 -1.13 11.34 9.10
C TYR A 14 -1.95 10.15 8.61
N ARG A 15 -3.04 9.81 9.32
CA ARG A 15 -3.96 8.76 8.86
C ARG A 15 -4.50 9.06 7.47
N ARG A 16 -4.99 10.29 7.25
CA ARG A 16 -5.46 10.74 5.93
C ARG A 16 -4.37 10.60 4.86
N LYS A 17 -3.15 11.07 5.13
CA LYS A 17 -2.02 10.97 4.19
C LYS A 17 -1.71 9.51 3.82
N VAL A 18 -1.77 8.59 4.77
CA VAL A 18 -1.57 7.16 4.48
C VAL A 18 -2.69 6.64 3.59
N LEU A 19 -3.96 6.96 3.90
CA LEU A 19 -5.10 6.54 3.09
C LEU A 19 -5.06 7.09 1.66
N GLU A 20 -4.66 8.35 1.47
CA GLU A 20 -4.58 8.99 0.14
C GLU A 20 -3.42 8.46 -0.72
N LYS A 21 -2.32 8.03 -0.09
CA LYS A 21 -1.10 7.61 -0.80
C LYS A 21 -0.96 6.11 -0.94
N THR A 22 -1.86 5.34 -0.34
CA THR A 22 -1.76 3.89 -0.31
C THR A 22 -3.12 3.23 -0.47
N CYS A 23 -3.15 2.07 -1.09
CA CYS A 23 -4.35 1.23 -1.19
C CYS A 23 -4.15 -0.10 -0.50
N THR A 24 -5.23 -0.71 -0.06
CA THR A 24 -5.26 -2.08 0.45
C THR A 24 -5.14 -3.09 -0.70
N PRO A 25 -4.72 -4.34 -0.42
CA PRO A 25 -4.69 -5.40 -1.44
C PRO A 25 -6.06 -5.69 -2.07
N ARG A 26 -7.17 -5.37 -1.38
CA ARG A 26 -8.53 -5.54 -1.92
C ARG A 26 -8.85 -4.46 -2.95
N GLU A 27 -8.60 -3.20 -2.61
CA GLU A 27 -8.78 -2.06 -3.53
C GLU A 27 -7.91 -2.24 -4.78
N LEU A 28 -6.66 -2.70 -4.62
CA LEU A 28 -5.78 -2.95 -5.77
C LEU A 28 -6.27 -4.12 -6.63
N ALA A 29 -6.77 -5.20 -6.00
CA ALA A 29 -7.33 -6.34 -6.72
C ALA A 29 -8.54 -5.94 -7.57
N GLU A 30 -9.42 -5.11 -7.02
CA GLU A 30 -10.58 -4.55 -7.72
C GLU A 30 -10.14 -3.64 -8.87
N ALA A 31 -9.22 -2.70 -8.61
CA ALA A 31 -8.74 -1.75 -9.63
C ALA A 31 -8.06 -2.45 -10.81
N TRP A 32 -7.32 -3.53 -10.57
CA TRP A 32 -6.58 -4.27 -11.61
C TRP A 32 -7.39 -5.43 -12.22
N GLY A 33 -8.57 -5.74 -11.69
CA GLY A 33 -9.36 -6.88 -12.16
C GLY A 33 -8.68 -8.23 -11.94
N ILE A 34 -7.88 -8.39 -10.88
CA ILE A 34 -7.19 -9.64 -10.55
C ILE A 34 -7.61 -10.17 -9.18
N SER A 35 -7.33 -11.44 -8.90
CA SER A 35 -7.71 -12.03 -7.60
C SER A 35 -6.92 -11.42 -6.45
N TYR A 36 -7.58 -11.24 -5.30
CA TYR A 36 -6.95 -10.81 -4.04
C TYR A 36 -5.70 -11.65 -3.68
N THR A 37 -5.76 -12.96 -3.94
CA THR A 37 -4.63 -13.87 -3.71
C THR A 37 -3.42 -13.56 -4.60
N LYS A 38 -3.62 -13.12 -5.85
CA LYS A 38 -2.53 -12.68 -6.73
C LYS A 38 -1.91 -11.39 -6.22
N VAL A 39 -2.72 -10.43 -5.77
CA VAL A 39 -2.20 -9.20 -5.14
C VAL A 39 -1.38 -9.51 -3.88
N LEU A 40 -1.84 -10.43 -3.03
CA LEU A 40 -1.05 -10.86 -1.87
C LEU A 40 0.28 -11.51 -2.24
N ARG A 41 0.37 -12.17 -3.40
CA ARG A 41 1.65 -12.70 -3.91
C ARG A 41 2.56 -11.56 -4.35
N LEU A 42 2.04 -10.53 -5.03
CA LEU A 42 2.82 -9.34 -5.38
C LEU A 42 3.46 -8.70 -4.16
N ALA A 43 2.72 -8.58 -3.06
CA ALA A 43 3.27 -8.03 -1.82
C ALA A 43 4.49 -8.80 -1.27
N ARG A 44 4.69 -10.07 -1.67
CA ARG A 44 5.80 -10.93 -1.22
C ARG A 44 7.03 -10.85 -2.13
N ILE A 45 6.90 -10.25 -3.31
CA ILE A 45 8.03 -10.04 -4.21
C ILE A 45 9.01 -9.09 -3.53
N GLU A 46 10.30 -9.37 -3.66
CA GLU A 46 11.34 -8.49 -3.12
C GLU A 46 11.23 -7.09 -3.75
N GLY A 47 11.41 -6.04 -2.96
CA GLY A 47 11.26 -4.66 -3.45
C GLY A 47 9.80 -4.19 -3.63
N ALA A 48 8.79 -5.03 -3.41
CA ALA A 48 7.39 -4.62 -3.52
C ALA A 48 7.09 -3.39 -2.63
N PRO A 49 6.43 -2.34 -3.17
CA PRO A 49 6.25 -1.07 -2.47
C PRO A 49 5.12 -1.16 -1.44
N VAL A 50 5.33 -1.92 -0.37
CA VAL A 50 4.31 -2.18 0.65
C VAL A 50 4.70 -1.64 2.03
N LEU A 51 3.73 -1.07 2.72
CA LEU A 51 3.77 -0.84 4.17
C LEU A 51 3.12 -2.04 4.87
N ARG A 52 3.78 -2.55 5.92
CA ARG A 52 3.29 -3.68 6.72
C ARG A 52 3.06 -3.25 8.16
N PHE A 53 1.81 -3.34 8.61
CA PHE A 53 1.42 -3.11 9.99
C PHE A 53 0.88 -4.43 10.57
N GLY A 54 1.80 -5.33 10.93
CA GLY A 54 1.44 -6.70 11.30
C GLY A 54 0.83 -7.43 10.12
N ARG A 55 -0.48 -7.75 10.21
CA ARG A 55 -1.24 -8.42 9.13
C ARG A 55 -1.78 -7.46 8.09
N ASP A 56 -1.86 -6.17 8.40
CA ASP A 56 -2.33 -5.17 7.46
C ASP A 56 -1.23 -4.82 6.46
N ILE A 57 -1.60 -4.77 5.19
CA ILE A 57 -0.71 -4.50 4.06
C ILE A 57 -1.32 -3.34 3.31
N ARG A 58 -0.49 -2.35 2.95
CA ARG A 58 -0.91 -1.27 2.05
C ARG A 58 0.15 -1.05 0.98
N PHE A 59 -0.25 -0.96 -0.28
CA PHE A 59 0.63 -0.65 -1.40
C PHE A 59 0.79 0.87 -1.54
N VAL A 60 2.01 1.34 -1.70
CA VAL A 60 2.33 2.75 -1.94
C VAL A 60 2.12 3.05 -3.41
N LEU A 61 1.09 3.85 -3.71
CA LEU A 61 0.63 4.10 -5.06
C LEU A 61 1.72 4.72 -5.94
N SER A 62 2.45 5.71 -5.40
CA SER A 62 3.47 6.45 -6.14
C SER A 62 4.72 5.64 -6.51
N LYS A 63 4.78 4.35 -6.15
CA LYS A 63 5.91 3.46 -6.42
C LYS A 63 5.47 2.18 -7.15
N LEU A 64 4.17 2.01 -7.39
CA LEU A 64 3.64 0.82 -8.06
C LEU A 64 4.07 0.78 -9.52
N ASP A 65 4.05 1.91 -10.21
CA ASP A 65 4.42 1.99 -11.62
C ASP A 65 5.88 1.58 -11.83
N ASP A 66 6.81 2.18 -11.07
CA ASP A 66 8.24 1.81 -11.10
C ASP A 66 8.45 0.32 -10.81
N PHE A 67 7.80 -0.18 -9.75
CA PHE A 67 7.89 -1.61 -9.39
C PHE A 67 7.39 -2.52 -10.52
N LEU A 68 6.32 -2.14 -11.22
CA LEU A 68 5.80 -2.92 -12.33
C LEU A 68 6.77 -2.91 -13.51
N GLU A 69 7.26 -1.74 -13.92
CA GLU A 69 8.20 -1.61 -15.04
C GLU A 69 9.48 -2.43 -14.82
N ASP A 70 10.01 -2.42 -13.60
CA ASP A 70 11.22 -3.19 -13.24
C ASP A 70 11.02 -4.71 -13.33
N HIS A 71 9.78 -5.19 -13.19
CA HIS A 71 9.46 -6.61 -12.99
C HIS A 71 8.58 -7.20 -14.10
N ILE A 72 8.13 -6.40 -15.07
CA ILE A 72 7.33 -6.87 -16.20
C ILE A 72 8.17 -7.83 -17.05
N GLY A 73 7.58 -9.00 -17.34
CA GLY A 73 8.25 -10.04 -18.13
C GLY A 73 9.17 -10.96 -17.31
N GLU A 74 9.40 -10.66 -16.04
CA GLU A 74 10.15 -11.52 -15.15
C GLU A 74 9.28 -12.66 -14.60
N ASN A 75 9.89 -13.84 -14.40
CA ASN A 75 9.23 -14.94 -13.71
C ASN A 75 9.55 -14.88 -12.22
N LEU A 76 8.68 -14.23 -11.45
CA LEU A 76 8.88 -13.91 -10.02
C LEU A 76 8.24 -14.93 -9.07
N LEU A 77 7.87 -16.12 -9.58
CA LEU A 77 7.16 -17.18 -8.86
C LEU A 77 7.77 -18.56 -9.06
#